data_AF-A0A8T4JNX5-F1
#
_entry.id   AF-A0A8T4JNX5-F1
#
_cell.length_a   1.000
_cell.length_b   1.000
_cell.length_c   1.000
_cell.angle_alpha   90.00
_cell.angle_beta   90.00
_cell.angle_gamma   90.00
#
_symmetry.space_group_name_H-M   'P 1'
#
loop_
_entity.id
_entity.type
_entity.pdbx_description
1 polymer ?
#
loop_
_entity_poly.entity_id
_entity_poly.type
_entity_poly.pdbx_seq_one_letter_code
_entity_poly.pdbx_strand_id
1 'polypeptide(L)' 'MKFNRKFFERTLFTIFLFATLGGIYIVGNAWFHPQSLSWRLTHYSPWPREDNFGVFCWIVSFISFFTWNLVRD' A
#
# COMPACT_ATOMS: atom_id res chain seq x y z
N MET A 1 3.98 -28.63 -6.67
CA MET A 1 3.26 -27.59 -5.92
C MET A 1 2.12 -27.07 -6.81
N LYS A 2 0.84 -27.33 -6.50
CA LYS A 2 -0.28 -26.84 -7.34
C LYS A 2 -0.54 -25.37 -7.00
N PHE A 3 -0.42 -24.48 -8.00
CA PHE A 3 -0.72 -23.05 -7.83
C PHE A 3 -2.24 -22.84 -7.74
N ASN A 4 -2.71 -22.28 -6.62
CA ASN A 4 -4.13 -22.01 -6.41
C ASN A 4 -4.49 -20.60 -6.88
N ARG A 5 -4.88 -20.47 -8.15
CA ARG A 5 -5.18 -19.18 -8.81
C ARG A 5 -6.17 -18.31 -8.03
N LYS A 6 -7.24 -18.91 -7.49
CA LYS A 6 -8.27 -18.18 -6.71
C LYS A 6 -7.73 -17.59 -5.41
N PHE A 7 -6.80 -18.29 -4.76
CA PHE A 7 -6.15 -17.77 -3.56
C PHE A 7 -5.29 -16.56 -3.91
N PHE A 8 -4.47 -16.70 -4.97
CA PHE A 8 -3.59 -15.63 -5.44
C PHE A 8 -4.36 -14.37 -5.86
N GLU A 9 -5.45 -14.53 -6.61
CA GLU A 9 -6.32 -13.42 -7.03
C GLU A 9 -6.87 -12.63 -5.81
N ARG A 10 -7.38 -13.34 -4.81
CA ARG A 10 -7.92 -12.72 -3.59
C ARG A 10 -6.83 -12.01 -2.80
N THR A 11 -5.64 -12.60 -2.71
CA THR A 11 -4.50 -11.96 -2.05
C THR A 11 -4.12 -10.65 -2.76
N LEU A 12 -4.06 -10.63 -4.09
CA LEU A 12 -3.77 -9.42 -4.84
C LEU A 12 -4.82 -8.33 -4.62
N PHE A 13 -6.11 -8.70 -4.62
CA PHE A 13 -7.19 -7.75 -4.35
C PHE A 13 -7.12 -7.18 -2.94
N THR A 14 -6.84 -8.02 -1.94
CA THR A 14 -6.64 -7.57 -0.56
C THR A 14 -5.44 -6.62 -0.46
N ILE A 15 -4.30 -6.97 -1.04
CA ILE A 15 -3.11 -6.10 -1.03
C ILE A 15 -3.42 -4.76 -1.70
N PHE A 16 -4.10 -4.77 -2.85
CA PHE A 16 -4.55 -3.56 -3.54
C PHE A 16 -5.39 -2.66 -2.62
N LEU A 17 -6.41 -3.21 -1.95
CA LEU A 17 -7.28 -2.45 -1.07
C LEU A 17 -6.52 -1.84 0.11
N PHE A 18 -5.74 -2.64 0.84
CA PHE A 18 -5.00 -2.16 2.00
C PHE A 18 -3.93 -1.13 1.62
N ALA A 19 -3.23 -1.34 0.51
CA ALA A 19 -2.25 -0.39 0.01
C ALA A 19 -2.91 0.94 -0.42
N THR A 20 -4.08 0.88 -1.08
CA THR A 20 -4.84 2.07 -1.46
C THR A 20 -5.34 2.84 -0.23
N LEU A 21 -5.90 2.15 0.76
CA LEU A 21 -6.35 2.76 2.01
C LEU A 21 -5.19 3.40 2.78
N GLY A 22 -4.03 2.74 2.82
CA GLY A 22 -2.82 3.32 3.41
C GLY A 22 -2.35 4.59 2.68
N GLY A 23 -2.42 4.61 1.35
CA GLY A 23 -2.12 5.80 0.55
C GLY A 23 -3.08 6.96 0.82
N ILE A 24 -4.39 6.68 0.87
CA ILE A 24 -5.44 7.66 1.20
C ILE A 24 -5.24 8.22 2.60
N TYR A 25 -4.88 7.37 3.57
CA TYR A 25 -4.58 7.80 4.93
C TYR A 25 -3.44 8.82 4.96
N ILE A 26 -2.34 8.57 4.23
CA ILE A 26 -1.22 9.52 4.17
C ILE A 26 -1.61 10.82 3.45
N VAL A 27 -2.43 10.76 2.40
CA VAL A 27 -2.97 11.98 1.76
C VAL A 27 -3.82 12.78 2.74
N GLY A 28 -4.65 12.11 3.55
CA GLY A 28 -5.42 12.75 4.62
C GLY A 28 -4.52 13.40 5.66
N ASN A 29 -3.51 12.68 6.16
CA ASN A 29 -2.52 13.23 7.09
C ASN A 29 -1.80 14.44 6.50
N ALA A 30 -1.40 14.38 5.23
CA ALA A 30 -0.77 15.51 4.54
C ALA A 30 -1.64 16.76 4.51
N TRP A 31 -2.95 16.56 4.37
CA TRP A 31 -3.92 17.64 4.30
C TRP A 31 -4.17 18.31 5.66
N PHE A 32 -4.31 17.53 6.73
CA PHE A 32 -4.62 18.04 8.06
C PHE A 32 -3.38 18.35 8.91
N HIS A 33 -2.28 17.65 8.67
CA HIS A 33 -1.06 17.67 9.47
C HIS A 33 0.20 17.57 8.59
N PRO A 34 0.49 18.57 7.74
CA PRO A 34 1.60 18.49 6.79
C PRO A 34 2.97 18.25 7.44
N GLN A 35 3.15 18.68 8.70
CA GLN A 35 4.36 18.40 9.48
C GLN A 35 4.58 16.92 9.79
N SER A 36 3.52 16.09 9.80
CA SER A 36 3.63 14.66 10.16
C SER A 36 4.29 13.82 9.07
N LEU A 37 4.34 14.28 7.81
CA LEU A 37 4.99 13.53 6.72
C LEU A 37 6.46 13.19 7.01
N SER A 38 7.13 14.07 7.73
CA SER A 38 8.53 13.92 8.11
C SER A 38 8.74 13.01 9.32
N TRP A 39 7.65 12.60 9.98
CA TRP A 39 7.70 11.76 11.17
C TRP A 39 7.96 10.30 10.82
N ARG A 40 8.55 9.61 11.78
CA ARG A 40 8.92 8.19 11.67
C ARG A 40 7.69 7.35 11.94
N LEU A 41 7.46 6.31 11.15
CA LEU A 41 6.35 5.37 11.36
C LEU A 41 6.58 4.46 12.57
N THR A 42 7.84 4.22 12.94
CA THR A 42 8.20 3.33 14.05
C THR A 42 9.19 4.00 14.99
N HIS A 43 9.14 3.63 16.27
CA HIS A 43 10.12 4.07 17.25
C HIS A 43 11.50 3.42 17.07
N TYR A 44 11.55 2.30 16.34
CA TYR A 44 12.75 1.46 16.22
C TYR A 44 13.70 1.88 15.11
N SER A 45 13.22 2.62 14.10
CA SER A 45 14.04 3.03 12.97
C SER A 45 13.65 4.43 12.47
N PRO A 46 14.63 5.26 12.06
CA PRO A 46 14.38 6.55 11.40
C PRO A 46 13.65 6.44 10.05
N TRP A 47 13.60 5.23 9.49
CA TRP A 47 12.86 4.90 8.27
C TRP A 47 12.10 3.58 8.49
N PRO A 48 10.86 3.42 8.03
CA PRO A 48 10.12 4.32 7.14
C PRO A 48 9.56 5.57 7.85
N ARG A 49 9.44 6.64 7.07
CA ARG A 49 8.72 7.87 7.41
C ARG A 49 7.35 7.86 6.73
N GLU A 50 6.43 8.73 7.15
CA GLU A 50 5.08 8.83 6.58
C GLU A 50 5.11 9.11 5.06
N ASP A 51 6.00 9.99 4.60
CA ASP A 51 6.22 10.27 3.17
C ASP A 51 6.57 9.00 2.38
N ASN A 52 7.56 8.25 2.85
CA ASN A 52 8.03 7.02 2.20
C ASN A 52 6.94 5.95 2.20
N PHE A 53 6.24 5.77 3.32
CA PHE A 53 5.15 4.81 3.43
C PHE A 53 4.03 5.10 2.44
N GLY A 54 3.62 6.37 2.30
CA GLY A 54 2.61 6.77 1.30
C GLY A 54 3.03 6.43 -0.14
N VAL A 55 4.30 6.68 -0.49
CA VAL A 55 4.84 6.31 -1.82
C VAL A 55 4.78 4.79 -2.04
N PHE A 56 5.18 3.99 -1.04
CA PHE A 56 5.09 2.53 -1.14
C PHE A 56 3.65 2.05 -1.30
N CYS A 57 2.71 2.63 -0.54
CA CYS A 57 1.29 2.32 -0.66
C CYS A 57 0.76 2.53 -2.08
N TRP A 58 1.13 3.63 -2.75
CA TRP A 58 0.73 3.87 -4.14
C TRP A 58 1.39 2.93 -5.13
N ILE A 59 2.68 2.62 -4.96
CA ILE A 59 3.39 1.67 -5.83
C ILE A 59 2.77 0.27 -5.70
N VAL A 60 2.56 -0.19 -4.47
CA VAL A 60 2.01 -1.52 -4.20
C VAL A 60 0.57 -1.63 -4.68
N SER A 61 -0.27 -0.61 -4.46
CA SER A 61 -1.65 -0.62 -4.96
C SER A 61 -1.67 -0.69 -6.49
N PHE A 62 -0.84 0.10 -7.17
CA PHE A 62 -0.71 0.06 -8.62
C PHE A 62 -0.31 -1.34 -9.11
N ILE A 63 0.79 -1.90 -8.61
CA ILE A 63 1.28 -3.23 -9.03
C ILE A 63 0.23 -4.31 -8.76
N SER A 64 -0.40 -4.31 -7.58
CA SER A 64 -1.40 -5.30 -7.21
C SER A 64 -2.66 -5.19 -8.06
N PHE A 65 -3.11 -3.98 -8.39
CA PHE A 65 -4.25 -3.78 -9.28
C PHE A 65 -3.99 -4.31 -10.69
N PHE A 66 -2.84 -3.97 -11.28
CA PHE A 66 -2.48 -4.45 -12.62
C PHE A 66 -2.32 -5.97 -12.64
N THR A 67 -1.64 -6.54 -11.63
CA THR A 67 -1.46 -7.99 -11.53
C THR A 67 -2.79 -8.70 -11.33
N TRP A 68 -3.69 -8.16 -10.49
CA TRP A 68 -5.03 -8.72 -10.29
C TRP A 68 -5.84 -8.71 -11.59
N ASN A 69 -5.78 -7.60 -12.33
CA ASN A 69 -6.44 -7.47 -13.64
C ASN A 69 -5.97 -8.51 -14.66
N LEU A 70 -4.66 -8.81 -14.69
CA LEU A 70 -4.09 -9.81 -15.60
C LEU A 70 -4.42 -11.26 -15.21
N VAL A 71 -4.79 -11.51 -13.96
CA VAL A 71 -4.96 -12.88 -13.44
C VAL A 71 -6.43 -13.25 -13.21
N ARG A 72 -7.36 -12.29 -13.19
CA ARG A 72 -8.79 -12.54 -12.94
C ARG A 72 -9.57 -13.15 -14.13
N ASP A 73 -8.92 -13.36 -15.28
CA ASP A 73 -9.51 -13.99 -16.48
C ASP A 73 -9.89 -15.47 -16.28
#